data_AF-A0A831NX09-F1
#
_entry.id   AF-A0A831NX09-F1
#
_cell.length_a   1.000
_cell.length_b   1.000
_cell.length_c   1.000
_cell.angle_alpha   90.00
_cell.angle_beta   90.00
_cell.angle_gamma   90.00
#
_symmetry.space_group_name_H-M   'P 1'
#
loop_
_entity.id
_entity.type
_entity.pdbx_description
1 polymer ?
#
loop_
_entity_poly.entity_id
_entity_poly.type
_entity_poly.pdbx_seq_one_letter_code
_entity_poly.pdbx_strand_id
1 'polypeptide(L)'
;MKLQQDLNMRKSLSESQEKAIRVYSDIRIALFKKNIQIKDIATMLDMSPASVSRTIRGDQQSRKVVEWVKENLGITIPISAPKMRVSGNKQKKKDKYLDPKFKKFFTPKEVAFYYGMSAKYLAQQRCRKVGISYRKLGRKVLYAKEDLENYFKTKTIKIKVM
;
A
#
# COMPACT_ATOMS: atom_id res chain seq x y z
N MET A 1 19.49 11.61 29.83
CA MET A 1 19.18 10.19 30.11
C MET A 1 17.99 9.63 29.32
N LYS A 2 16.82 10.28 29.29
CA LYS A 2 15.63 9.79 28.52
C LYS A 2 15.87 9.56 27.02
N LEU A 3 16.58 10.46 26.34
CA LEU A 3 16.86 10.36 24.89
C LEU A 3 17.73 9.15 24.51
N GLN A 4 18.73 8.80 25.33
CA GLN A 4 19.56 7.60 25.09
C GLN A 4 18.79 6.31 25.38
N GLN A 5 17.90 6.31 26.37
CA GLN A 5 17.00 5.18 26.62
C GLN A 5 16.03 4.98 25.44
N ASP A 6 15.46 6.06 24.90
CA ASP A 6 14.56 5.99 23.74
C ASP A 6 15.27 5.53 22.45
N LEU A 7 16.51 5.98 22.22
CA LEU A 7 17.31 5.54 21.07
C LEU A 7 17.71 4.06 21.19
N ASN A 8 18.09 3.61 22.38
CA ASN A 8 18.43 2.20 22.62
C ASN A 8 17.19 1.30 22.50
N MET A 9 16.03 1.76 22.97
CA MET A 9 14.73 1.09 22.79
C MET A 9 14.34 0.96 21.32
N ARG A 10 14.59 1.99 20.50
CA ARG A 10 14.32 1.95 19.05
C ARG A 10 15.24 0.98 18.32
N LYS A 11 16.53 0.98 18.65
CA LYS A 11 17.52 0.05 18.08
C LYS A 11 17.22 -1.41 18.42
N SER A 12 16.86 -1.69 19.68
CA SER A 12 16.49 -3.05 20.08
C SER A 12 15.19 -3.53 19.44
N LEU A 13 14.25 -2.62 19.18
CA LEU A 13 13.04 -2.90 18.40
C LEU A 13 13.35 -3.24 16.94
N SER A 14 14.24 -2.49 16.27
CA SER A 14 14.61 -2.77 14.88
C SER A 14 15.33 -4.11 14.75
N GLU A 15 16.25 -4.44 15.66
CA GLU A 15 16.95 -5.74 15.64
C GLU A 15 16.00 -6.92 15.87
N SER A 16 15.03 -6.76 16.77
CA SER A 16 14.00 -7.77 17.03
C SER A 16 13.07 -7.96 15.82
N GLN A 17 12.74 -6.87 15.11
CA GLN A 17 11.95 -6.93 13.88
C GLN A 17 12.71 -7.62 12.74
N GLU A 18 13.99 -7.31 12.55
CA GLU A 18 14.84 -7.96 11.54
C GLU A 18 14.98 -9.47 11.80
N LYS A 19 15.17 -9.87 13.07
CA LYS A 19 15.19 -11.28 13.47
C LYS A 19 13.86 -11.98 13.13
N ALA A 20 12.73 -11.33 13.43
CA ALA A 20 11.41 -11.87 13.10
C ALA A 20 11.21 -12.02 11.57
N ILE A 21 11.61 -11.02 10.78
CA ILE A 21 11.51 -11.07 9.31
C ILE A 21 12.28 -12.27 8.76
N ARG A 22 13.50 -12.51 9.24
CA ARG A 22 14.34 -13.65 8.83
C ARG A 22 13.65 -15.00 9.13
N VAL A 23 13.12 -15.15 10.35
CA VAL A 23 12.40 -16.39 10.74
C VAL A 23 11.20 -16.65 9.82
N TYR A 24 10.38 -15.63 9.52
CA TYR A 24 9.22 -15.82 8.65
C TYR A 24 9.60 -16.02 7.17
N SER A 25 10.72 -15.46 6.70
CA SER A 25 11.23 -15.80 5.37
C SER A 25 11.72 -17.25 5.30
N ASP A 26 12.40 -17.73 6.33
CA ASP A 26 12.92 -19.10 6.38
C ASP A 26 11.80 -20.14 6.36
N ILE A 27 10.68 -19.87 7.06
CA ILE A 27 9.49 -20.72 7.01
C ILE A 27 8.96 -20.83 5.58
N ARG A 28 8.84 -19.71 4.86
CA ARG A 28 8.34 -19.75 3.46
C ARG A 28 9.29 -20.49 2.52
N ILE A 29 10.59 -20.29 2.69
CA ILE A 29 11.61 -21.02 1.91
C ILE A 29 11.52 -22.52 2.21
N ALA A 30 11.36 -22.91 3.48
CA ALA A 30 11.25 -24.30 3.88
C ALA A 30 9.96 -24.96 3.36
N LEU A 31 8.83 -24.25 3.40
CA LEU A 31 7.56 -24.70 2.81
C LEU A 31 7.69 -24.89 1.29
N PHE A 32 8.34 -23.96 0.60
CA PHE A 32 8.59 -24.06 -0.83
C PHE A 32 9.49 -25.25 -1.18
N LYS A 33 10.59 -25.46 -0.43
CA LYS A 33 11.49 -26.60 -0.61
C LYS A 33 10.81 -27.95 -0.40
N LYS A 34 9.90 -28.05 0.57
CA LYS A 34 9.12 -29.26 0.85
C LYS A 34 7.86 -29.40 -0.03
N ASN A 35 7.62 -28.45 -0.94
CA ASN A 35 6.42 -28.38 -1.80
C ASN A 35 5.08 -28.46 -1.03
N ILE A 36 5.04 -27.93 0.20
CA ILE A 36 3.84 -27.97 1.05
C ILE A 36 2.95 -26.78 0.72
N GLN A 37 1.71 -27.02 0.32
CA GLN A 37 0.76 -25.95 0.08
C GLN A 37 0.11 -25.51 1.39
N ILE A 38 -0.18 -24.21 1.50
CA ILE A 38 -0.88 -23.64 2.67
C ILE A 38 -2.25 -24.30 2.87
N LYS A 39 -2.89 -24.75 1.77
CA LYS A 39 -4.18 -25.44 1.79
C LYS A 39 -4.10 -26.77 2.56
N ASP A 40 -3.01 -27.52 2.38
CA ASP A 40 -2.81 -28.83 3.00
C ASP A 40 -2.60 -28.69 4.51
N ILE A 41 -1.84 -27.66 4.91
CA ILE A 41 -1.66 -27.31 6.33
C ILE A 41 -3.01 -26.88 6.95
N ALA A 42 -3.82 -26.14 6.18
CA ALA A 42 -5.11 -25.66 6.63
C ALA A 42 -6.10 -26.81 6.87
N THR A 43 -6.11 -27.83 6.00
CA THR A 43 -6.91 -29.04 6.19
C THR A 43 -6.40 -29.89 7.34
N MET A 44 -5.08 -30.02 7.53
CA MET A 44 -4.50 -30.78 8.65
C MET A 44 -4.79 -30.17 10.03
N LEU A 45 -4.91 -28.84 10.11
CA LEU A 45 -5.08 -28.12 11.39
C LEU A 45 -6.53 -27.72 11.70
N ASP A 46 -7.48 -28.07 10.83
CA ASP A 46 -8.87 -27.59 10.85
C ASP A 46 -8.94 -26.06 10.96
N MET A 47 -8.20 -25.38 10.08
CA MET A 47 -8.09 -23.92 10.08
C MET A 47 -8.38 -23.33 8.70
N SER A 48 -8.78 -22.06 8.65
CA SER A 48 -8.87 -21.37 7.37
C SER A 48 -7.46 -21.15 6.77
N PRO A 49 -7.28 -21.33 5.44
CA PRO A 49 -6.00 -21.07 4.78
C PRO A 49 -5.49 -19.65 4.99
N ALA A 50 -6.40 -18.69 5.17
CA ALA A 50 -6.06 -17.31 5.50
C ALA A 50 -5.39 -17.19 6.88
N SER A 51 -5.84 -17.95 7.88
CA SER A 51 -5.28 -17.94 9.23
C SER A 51 -3.87 -18.55 9.26
N VAL A 52 -3.70 -19.68 8.56
CA VAL A 52 -2.38 -20.31 8.38
C VAL A 52 -1.43 -19.35 7.66
N SER A 53 -1.89 -18.73 6.57
CA SER A 53 -1.09 -17.77 5.81
C SER A 53 -0.70 -16.54 6.63
N ARG A 54 -1.60 -15.98 7.45
CA ARG A 54 -1.28 -14.86 8.36
C ARG A 54 -0.24 -15.25 9.39
N THR A 55 -0.27 -16.49 9.87
CA THR A 55 0.72 -16.99 10.83
C THR A 55 2.10 -17.15 10.21
N ILE A 56 2.17 -17.71 9.00
CA ILE A 56 3.42 -17.80 8.22
C ILE A 56 3.95 -16.42 7.83
N ARG A 57 3.07 -15.41 7.70
CA ARG A 57 3.47 -14.03 7.42
C ARG A 57 3.92 -13.22 8.63
N GLY A 58 3.65 -13.70 9.85
CA GLY A 58 3.86 -12.93 11.08
C GLY A 58 2.80 -11.86 11.36
N ASP A 59 1.65 -11.92 10.68
CA ASP A 59 0.52 -11.01 10.89
C ASP A 59 -0.30 -11.42 12.12
N GLN A 60 -0.31 -12.72 12.42
CA GLN A 60 -1.05 -13.35 13.52
C GLN A 60 -0.21 -14.48 14.11
N GLN A 61 -0.46 -14.88 15.35
CA GLN A 61 0.15 -16.06 15.94
C GLN A 61 -0.95 -17.07 16.30
N SER A 62 -1.08 -18.12 15.51
CA SER A 62 -1.88 -19.29 15.88
C SER A 62 -0.97 -20.35 16.52
N ARG A 63 -1.25 -20.75 17.78
CA ARG A 63 -0.47 -21.76 18.50
C ARG A 63 -0.33 -23.05 17.69
N LYS A 64 -1.45 -23.55 17.14
CA LYS A 64 -1.50 -24.75 16.28
C LYS A 64 -0.51 -24.70 15.11
N VAL A 65 -0.41 -23.55 14.42
CA VAL A 65 0.47 -23.40 13.26
C VAL A 65 1.93 -23.26 13.70
N VAL A 66 2.18 -22.59 14.83
CA VAL A 66 3.53 -22.43 15.39
C VAL A 66 4.09 -23.78 15.85
N GLU A 67 3.29 -24.58 16.54
CA GLU A 67 3.64 -25.95 16.95
C GLU A 67 3.92 -26.83 15.73
N TRP A 68 3.03 -26.81 14.74
CA TRP A 68 3.22 -27.56 13.50
C TRP A 68 4.51 -27.16 12.77
N VAL A 69 4.84 -25.87 12.69
CA VAL A 69 6.09 -25.37 12.08
C VAL A 69 7.31 -25.85 12.88
N LYS A 70 7.24 -25.85 14.20
CA LYS A 70 8.33 -26.34 15.06
C LYS A 70 8.57 -27.83 14.85
N GLU A 71 7.51 -28.64 14.80
CA GLU A 71 7.61 -30.09 14.63
C GLU A 71 8.07 -30.49 13.21
N ASN A 72 7.52 -29.84 12.18
CA ASN A 72 7.75 -30.26 10.79
C ASN A 72 8.92 -29.56 10.12
N LEU A 73 9.26 -28.33 10.53
CA LEU A 73 10.33 -27.53 9.94
C LEU A 73 11.50 -27.29 10.90
N GLY A 74 11.36 -27.59 12.20
CA GLY A 74 12.41 -27.34 13.20
C GLY A 74 12.64 -25.86 13.50
N ILE A 75 11.77 -24.97 13.01
CA ILE A 75 11.93 -23.52 13.14
C ILE A 75 11.17 -23.04 14.38
N THR A 76 11.88 -22.36 15.29
CA THR A 76 11.25 -21.78 16.49
C THR A 76 10.81 -20.35 16.20
N ILE A 77 9.50 -20.09 16.30
CA ILE A 77 8.94 -18.74 16.13
C ILE A 77 8.91 -18.07 17.52
N PRO A 78 9.55 -16.90 17.70
CA PRO A 78 9.52 -16.19 18.98
C PRO A 78 8.10 -15.71 19.29
N ILE A 79 7.56 -16.12 20.46
CA ILE A 79 6.20 -15.79 20.93
C ILE A 79 6.01 -14.27 21.07
N SER A 80 7.08 -13.52 21.34
CA SER A 80 7.05 -12.06 21.43
C SER A 80 7.29 -11.33 20.10
N ALA A 81 7.27 -12.02 18.95
CA ALA A 81 7.48 -11.35 17.67
C ALA A 81 6.47 -10.19 17.54
N PRO A 82 6.94 -8.94 17.46
CA PRO A 82 6.04 -7.79 17.38
C PRO A 82 5.13 -8.01 16.18
N LYS A 83 3.81 -7.87 16.37
CA LYS A 83 2.84 -7.93 15.27
C LYS A 83 3.40 -7.10 14.14
N MET A 84 3.87 -7.76 13.10
CA MET A 84 4.22 -7.07 11.88
C MET A 84 2.88 -6.68 11.28
N ARG A 85 2.31 -5.57 11.77
CA ARG A 85 1.61 -4.67 10.87
C ARG A 85 2.70 -4.22 9.90
N VAL A 86 2.98 -5.07 8.92
CA VAL A 86 3.23 -4.55 7.59
C VAL A 86 1.98 -3.73 7.36
N SER A 87 2.07 -2.43 7.61
CA SER A 87 1.27 -1.45 6.91
C SER A 87 1.65 -1.70 5.47
N GLY A 88 1.07 -2.76 4.88
CA GLY A 88 1.13 -3.03 3.48
C GLY A 88 0.61 -1.75 2.93
N ASN A 89 1.52 -0.97 2.35
CA ASN A 89 1.14 -0.06 1.31
C ASN A 89 0.23 -0.91 0.45
N LYS A 90 -1.08 -0.67 0.55
CA LYS A 90 -1.99 -0.99 -0.52
C LYS A 90 -1.42 -0.17 -1.66
N GLN A 91 -0.41 -0.71 -2.35
CA GLN A 91 -0.33 -0.60 -3.78
C GLN A 91 -1.68 -1.15 -4.23
N LYS A 92 -2.66 -0.24 -4.22
CA LYS A 92 -3.83 -0.32 -5.05
C LYS A 92 -3.27 -0.83 -6.36
N LYS A 93 -3.70 -2.02 -6.78
CA LYS A 93 -3.61 -2.43 -8.18
C LYS A 93 -3.91 -1.17 -8.97
N LYS A 94 -2.88 -0.53 -9.53
CA LYS A 94 -3.06 0.60 -10.42
C LYS A 94 -3.79 -0.05 -11.57
N ASP A 95 -5.08 0.26 -11.69
CA ASP A 95 -5.85 -0.06 -12.87
C ASP A 95 -4.96 0.28 -14.05
N LYS A 96 -4.63 -0.75 -14.81
CA LYS A 96 -3.80 -0.67 -16.00
C LYS A 96 -4.40 0.43 -16.86
N TYR A 97 -3.67 1.52 -16.95
CA TYR A 97 -3.83 2.67 -17.82
C TYR A 97 -4.93 2.50 -18.88
N LEU A 98 -6.09 3.15 -18.66
CA LEU A 98 -6.74 3.78 -19.81
C LEU A 98 -5.82 4.92 -20.22
N ASP A 99 -5.27 4.87 -21.42
CA ASP A 99 -4.48 5.96 -21.97
C ASP A 99 -5.21 7.30 -21.78
N PRO A 100 -4.53 8.36 -21.31
CA PRO A 100 -5.12 9.69 -21.13
C PRO A 100 -5.66 10.28 -22.44
N LYS A 101 -5.32 9.66 -23.59
CA LYS A 101 -5.85 9.99 -24.90
C LYS A 101 -7.36 9.74 -25.00
N PHE A 102 -7.89 8.67 -24.37
CA PHE A 102 -9.30 8.27 -24.47
C PHE A 102 -10.15 8.67 -23.26
N LYS A 103 -9.53 9.18 -22.19
CA LYS A 103 -10.24 9.54 -20.97
C LYS A 103 -10.88 10.93 -21.07
N LYS A 104 -12.21 10.98 -21.11
CA LYS A 104 -12.99 12.24 -21.20
C LYS A 104 -13.00 13.06 -19.91
N PHE A 105 -12.93 12.41 -18.75
CA PHE A 105 -13.06 13.05 -17.44
C PHE A 105 -11.91 12.70 -16.49
N PHE A 106 -11.37 13.73 -15.84
CA PHE A 106 -10.24 13.63 -14.91
C PHE A 106 -10.64 13.97 -13.49
N THR A 107 -10.19 13.17 -12.53
CA THR A 107 -10.28 13.52 -11.10
C THR A 107 -9.23 14.56 -10.73
N PRO A 108 -9.39 15.32 -9.61
CA PRO A 108 -8.39 16.30 -9.19
C PRO A 108 -6.97 15.75 -9.04
N LYS A 109 -6.85 14.47 -8.64
CA LYS A 109 -5.55 13.80 -8.52
C LYS A 109 -4.91 13.53 -9.87
N GLU A 110 -5.73 13.16 -10.86
CA GLU A 110 -5.26 12.91 -12.22
C GLU A 110 -4.94 14.23 -12.93
N VAL A 111 -5.73 15.28 -12.70
CA VAL A 111 -5.40 16.62 -13.20
C VAL A 111 -4.06 17.09 -12.65
N ALA A 112 -3.80 16.85 -11.37
CA ALA A 112 -2.51 17.16 -10.76
C ALA A 112 -1.34 16.38 -11.39
N PHE A 113 -1.57 15.12 -11.72
CA PHE A 113 -0.56 14.28 -12.33
C PHE A 113 -0.27 14.66 -13.79
N TYR A 114 -1.31 14.84 -14.62
CA TYR A 114 -1.15 15.06 -16.06
C TYR A 114 -0.89 16.53 -16.43
N TYR A 115 -1.46 17.48 -15.69
CA TYR A 115 -1.41 18.91 -16.02
C TYR A 115 -0.63 19.74 -14.99
N GLY A 116 -0.02 19.11 -13.98
CA GLY A 116 0.82 19.79 -12.98
C GLY A 116 0.07 20.71 -12.01
N MET A 117 -1.27 20.71 -11.98
CA MET A 117 -2.04 21.57 -11.07
C MET A 117 -2.31 20.91 -9.72
N SER A 118 -1.89 21.53 -8.62
CA SER A 118 -2.18 21.01 -7.28
C SER A 118 -3.68 20.80 -7.04
N ALA A 119 -4.04 19.64 -6.49
CA ALA A 119 -5.41 19.33 -6.11
C ALA A 119 -5.97 20.33 -5.07
N LYS A 120 -5.09 20.92 -4.24
CA LYS A 120 -5.45 21.98 -3.28
C LYS A 120 -5.85 23.26 -4.01
N TYR A 121 -5.10 23.65 -5.04
CA TYR A 121 -5.40 24.81 -5.88
C TYR A 121 -6.75 24.62 -6.60
N LEU A 122 -6.97 23.43 -7.18
CA LEU A 122 -8.25 23.07 -7.78
C LEU A 122 -9.41 23.14 -6.78
N ALA A 123 -9.21 22.67 -5.55
CA ALA A 123 -10.23 22.77 -4.50
C ALA A 123 -10.55 24.22 -4.15
N GLN A 124 -9.53 25.07 -4.01
CA GLN A 124 -9.67 26.49 -3.71
C GLN A 124 -10.45 27.23 -4.81
N GLN A 125 -10.13 26.97 -6.09
CA GLN A 125 -10.85 27.52 -7.24
C GLN A 125 -12.34 27.15 -7.17
N ARG A 126 -12.67 25.87 -6.92
CA ARG A 126 -14.07 25.44 -6.75
C ARG A 126 -14.78 26.11 -5.57
N CYS A 127 -14.11 26.25 -4.43
CA CYS A 127 -14.67 26.93 -3.26
C CYS A 127 -15.01 28.39 -3.57
N ARG A 128 -14.16 29.06 -4.35
CA ARG A 128 -14.37 30.44 -4.81
C ARG A 128 -15.32 30.54 -6.00
N LYS A 129 -15.78 29.41 -6.56
CA LYS A 129 -16.58 29.33 -7.80
C LYS A 129 -15.92 30.03 -9.00
N VAL A 130 -14.59 30.04 -9.03
CA VAL A 130 -13.78 30.60 -10.12
C VAL A 130 -12.95 29.46 -10.73
N GLY A 131 -12.50 29.64 -11.98
CA GLY A 131 -11.55 28.74 -12.62
C GLY A 131 -12.19 27.71 -13.56
N ILE A 132 -11.58 26.52 -13.61
CA ILE A 132 -11.95 25.47 -14.58
C ILE A 132 -13.33 24.90 -14.22
N SER A 133 -14.18 24.76 -15.25
CA SER A 133 -15.49 24.11 -15.10
C SER A 133 -15.34 22.68 -14.60
N TYR A 134 -16.23 22.26 -13.71
CA TYR A 134 -16.21 20.94 -13.12
C TYR A 134 -17.62 20.38 -12.98
N ARG A 135 -17.72 19.05 -13.06
CA ARG A 135 -18.97 18.33 -12.85
C ARG A 135 -18.87 17.51 -11.57
N LYS A 136 -19.96 17.48 -10.80
CA LYS A 136 -20.08 16.63 -9.61
C LYS A 136 -20.81 15.35 -10.00
N LEU A 137 -20.25 14.22 -9.59
CA LEU A 137 -20.91 12.91 -9.66
C LEU A 137 -20.94 12.35 -8.24
N GLY A 138 -22.04 12.61 -7.53
CA GLY A 138 -22.15 12.36 -6.09
C GLY A 138 -21.06 13.11 -5.31
N ARG A 139 -20.24 12.38 -4.57
CA ARG A 139 -19.09 12.94 -3.80
C ARG A 139 -17.83 13.15 -4.65
N LYS A 140 -17.82 12.69 -5.91
CA LYS A 140 -16.67 12.83 -6.80
C LYS A 140 -16.77 14.12 -7.59
N VAL A 141 -15.62 14.74 -7.82
CA VAL A 141 -15.51 15.89 -8.72
C VAL A 141 -14.67 15.49 -9.92
N LEU A 142 -15.12 15.87 -11.10
CA LEU A 142 -14.54 15.52 -12.38
C LEU A 142 -14.38 16.78 -13.23
N TYR A 143 -13.27 16.84 -13.96
CA TYR A 143 -12.97 17.88 -14.93
C TYR A 143 -13.04 17.28 -16.32
N ALA A 144 -13.73 17.92 -17.25
CA ALA A 144 -13.70 17.51 -18.64
C ALA A 144 -12.33 17.87 -19.24
N LYS A 145 -11.84 17.00 -20.14
CA LYS A 145 -10.57 17.24 -20.85
C LYS A 145 -10.59 18.55 -21.63
N GLU A 146 -11.68 18.80 -22.34
CA GLU A 146 -11.89 19.99 -23.17
C GLU A 146 -11.80 21.29 -22.35
N ASP A 147 -12.46 21.32 -21.18
CA ASP A 147 -12.43 22.48 -20.29
C ASP A 147 -11.03 22.76 -19.74
N LEU A 148 -10.26 21.71 -19.43
CA LEU A 148 -8.87 21.83 -18.99
C LEU A 148 -8.01 22.41 -20.11
N GLU A 149 -8.07 21.84 -21.30
CA GLU A 149 -7.28 22.30 -22.45
C GLU A 149 -7.62 23.75 -22.82
N ASN A 150 -8.90 24.13 -22.82
CA ASN A 150 -9.34 25.50 -23.06
C ASN A 150 -8.80 26.46 -21.98
N TYR A 151 -8.85 26.06 -20.72
CA TYR A 151 -8.29 26.85 -19.63
C TYR A 151 -6.78 27.07 -19.77
N PHE A 152 -6.04 26.04 -20.18
CA PHE A 152 -4.60 26.20 -20.40
C PHE A 152 -4.31 27.06 -21.63
N LYS A 153 -5.01 26.85 -22.75
CA LYS A 153 -4.85 27.69 -23.95
C LYS A 153 -5.04 29.19 -23.66
N THR A 154 -6.01 29.53 -22.83
CA THR A 154 -6.28 30.94 -22.46
C THR A 154 -5.24 31.54 -21.52
N LYS A 155 -4.50 30.71 -20.76
CA LYS A 155 -3.50 31.17 -19.77
C LYS A 155 -2.05 30.96 -20.18
N THR A 156 -1.79 30.30 -21.31
CA THR A 156 -0.44 30.15 -21.83
C THR A 156 0.06 31.48 -22.36
N ILE A 157 1.07 32.05 -21.70
CA ILE A 157 1.79 33.23 -22.18
C ILE A 157 2.70 32.75 -23.33
N LYS A 158 2.46 33.24 -24.55
CA LYS A 158 3.40 33.03 -25.67
C LYS A 158 4.61 33.91 -25.44
N ILE A 159 5.68 33.34 -24.92
CA ILE A 159 6.96 34.03 -24.84
C ILE A 159 7.53 34.06 -26.25
N LYS A 160 7.53 35.25 -26.87
CA LYS A 160 8.26 35.49 -28.12
C LYS A 160 9.74 35.58 -27.75
N VAL A 161 10.46 34.49 -27.98
CA VAL A 161 11.93 34.51 -27.87
C VAL A 161 12.41 35.38 -29.03
N MET A 162 12.98 36.55 -28.71
CA MET A 162 13.67 37.42 -29.64
C MET A 162 15.09 36.91 -29.90
#